data_AF-A0A7S0BD12-F1
#
_entry.id   AF-A0A7S0BD12-F1
#
_cell.length_a   1.000
_cell.length_b   1.000
_cell.length_c   1.000
_cell.angle_alpha   90.00
_cell.angle_beta   90.00
_cell.angle_gamma   90.00
#
_symmetry.space_group_name_H-M   'P 1'
#
loop_
_entity.id
_entity.type
_entity.pdbx_description
1 polymer ?
#
loop_
_entity_poly.entity_id
_entity_poly.type
_entity_poly.pdbx_seq_one_letter_code
_entity_poly.pdbx_strand_id
1 'polypeptide(L)'
;MVRPSTLAVLVKTKRRILRDLHSWSSNGCPLDTRKMVLAFERARFTPEQARVLTEMFRETLARREKQNYEQLASKGDYMQVKTELRILEKSDFHLLSSDLEHLETNVEKNIAGVHTELERIENRVIKYVLGSAFFLSVFGYSLWFFVNHADFQLLSITPEDGSDGFYRMPSPQAFEVFDENE
;
A
#
# COMPACT_ATOMS: atom_id res chain seq x y z
N MET A 1 17.68 -53.73 -70.26
CA MET A 1 17.37 -54.56 -69.08
C MET A 1 18.45 -54.37 -68.02
N VAL A 2 18.19 -53.60 -66.97
CA VAL A 2 19.13 -53.40 -65.86
C VAL A 2 18.97 -54.57 -64.87
N ARG A 3 20.07 -55.28 -64.55
CA ARG A 3 20.03 -56.47 -63.69
C ARG A 3 19.57 -56.08 -62.26
N PRO A 4 18.62 -56.81 -61.65
CA PRO A 4 18.06 -56.49 -60.33
C PRO A 4 19.11 -56.44 -59.20
N SER A 5 20.26 -57.09 -59.39
CA SER A 5 21.40 -57.04 -58.46
C SER A 5 22.08 -55.67 -58.37
N THR A 6 22.09 -54.88 -59.45
CA THR A 6 22.74 -53.55 -59.44
C THR A 6 21.93 -52.49 -58.69
N LEU A 7 20.60 -52.56 -58.74
CA LEU A 7 19.72 -51.66 -57.97
C LEU A 7 19.79 -51.94 -56.47
N ALA A 8 19.86 -53.22 -56.07
CA ALA A 8 20.01 -53.61 -54.67
C ALA A 8 21.32 -53.09 -54.07
N VAL A 9 22.42 -53.15 -54.83
CA VAL A 9 23.71 -52.60 -54.41
C VAL A 9 23.64 -51.09 -54.28
N LEU A 10 23.04 -50.38 -55.26
CA LEU A 10 22.92 -48.93 -55.25
C LEU A 10 22.11 -48.41 -54.03
N VAL A 11 20.99 -49.05 -53.73
CA VAL A 11 20.14 -48.70 -52.57
C VAL A 11 20.87 -48.94 -51.26
N LYS A 12 21.61 -50.04 -51.14
CA LYS A 12 22.39 -50.37 -49.94
C LYS A 12 23.52 -49.37 -49.72
N THR A 13 24.20 -48.97 -50.79
CA THR A 13 25.26 -47.94 -50.74
C THR A 13 24.69 -46.58 -50.35
N LYS A 14 23.56 -46.15 -50.94
CA LYS A 14 22.87 -44.90 -50.59
C LYS A 14 22.46 -44.85 -49.11
N ARG A 15 21.89 -45.94 -48.58
CA ARG A 15 21.50 -46.03 -47.16
C ARG A 15 22.69 -45.97 -46.21
N ARG A 16 23.84 -46.55 -46.59
CA ARG A 16 25.06 -46.52 -45.77
C ARG A 16 25.60 -45.10 -45.67
N ILE A 17 25.67 -44.40 -46.81
CA ILE A 17 26.12 -43.00 -46.86
C ILE A 17 25.22 -42.09 -46.02
N LEU A 18 23.90 -42.22 -46.13
CA LEU A 18 22.95 -41.42 -45.33
C LEU A 18 23.12 -41.64 -43.83
N ARG A 19 23.45 -42.87 -43.40
CA ARG A 19 23.70 -43.18 -42.00
C ARG A 19 25.00 -42.58 -41.49
N ASP A 20 26.06 -42.67 -42.30
CA ASP A 20 27.38 -42.12 -41.97
C ASP A 20 27.29 -40.59 -41.87
N LEU A 21 26.61 -39.94 -42.81
CA LEU A 21 26.33 -38.49 -42.76
C LEU A 21 25.53 -38.07 -41.52
N HIS A 22 24.53 -38.86 -41.12
CA HIS A 22 23.76 -38.57 -39.90
C HIS A 22 24.65 -38.64 -38.65
N SER A 23 25.55 -39.63 -38.58
CA SER A 23 26.47 -39.78 -37.43
C SER A 23 27.52 -38.65 -37.34
N TRP A 24 27.94 -38.10 -38.48
CA TRP A 24 28.81 -36.93 -38.51
C TRP A 24 28.12 -35.66 -38.04
N SER A 25 26.80 -35.55 -38.24
CA SER A 25 26.01 -34.43 -37.74
C SER A 25 25.67 -34.52 -36.25
N SER A 26 25.65 -35.70 -35.63
CA SER A 26 25.07 -35.89 -34.29
C SER A 26 26.05 -35.82 -33.13
N ASN A 27 27.36 -35.96 -33.40
CA ASN A 27 28.33 -36.31 -32.34
C ASN A 27 29.36 -35.22 -32.00
N GLY A 28 29.20 -33.97 -32.46
CA GLY A 28 30.14 -32.88 -32.13
C GLY A 28 31.59 -33.16 -32.55
N CYS A 29 31.81 -34.12 -33.44
CA CYS A 29 33.12 -34.50 -33.93
C CYS A 29 33.51 -33.56 -35.07
N PRO A 30 34.75 -33.01 -35.12
CA PRO A 30 35.17 -32.11 -36.18
C PRO A 30 34.97 -32.78 -37.55
N LEU A 31 34.26 -32.07 -38.44
CA LEU A 31 33.87 -32.57 -39.75
C LEU A 31 35.13 -32.96 -40.55
N ASP A 32 35.36 -34.27 -40.72
CA ASP A 32 36.50 -34.77 -41.46
C ASP A 32 36.21 -34.75 -42.97
N THR A 33 36.56 -33.62 -43.60
CA THR A 33 36.41 -33.36 -45.04
C THR A 33 36.99 -34.49 -45.90
N ARG A 34 38.10 -35.10 -45.45
CA ARG A 34 38.77 -36.17 -46.19
C ARG A 34 37.96 -37.46 -46.16
N LYS A 35 37.36 -37.81 -45.01
CA LYS A 35 36.45 -38.97 -44.91
C LYS A 35 35.16 -38.77 -45.70
N MET A 36 34.62 -37.54 -45.76
CA MET A 36 33.45 -37.22 -46.57
C MET A 36 33.72 -37.42 -48.06
N VAL A 37 34.82 -36.87 -48.57
CA VAL A 37 35.21 -37.02 -49.98
C VAL A 37 35.39 -38.49 -50.34
N LEU A 38 36.09 -39.27 -49.51
CA LEU A 38 36.27 -40.71 -49.71
C LEU A 38 34.95 -41.50 -49.68
N ALA A 39 33.99 -41.08 -48.84
CA ALA A 39 32.67 -41.71 -48.79
C ALA A 39 31.84 -41.40 -50.04
N PHE A 40 31.94 -40.18 -50.58
CA PHE A 40 31.28 -39.80 -51.84
C PHE A 40 31.94 -40.46 -53.06
N GLU A 41 33.27 -40.61 -53.09
CA GLU A 41 33.97 -41.35 -54.14
C GLU A 41 33.57 -42.83 -54.15
N ARG A 42 33.42 -43.46 -52.96
CA ARG A 42 32.87 -44.83 -52.84
C ARG A 42 31.42 -44.95 -53.31
N ALA A 43 30.68 -43.84 -53.31
CA ALA A 43 29.32 -43.75 -53.82
C ALA A 43 29.24 -43.58 -55.35
N ARG A 44 30.39 -43.55 -56.04
CA ARG A 44 30.55 -43.23 -57.46
C ARG A 44 30.30 -41.76 -57.83
N PHE A 45 30.44 -40.83 -56.90
CA PHE A 45 30.59 -39.43 -57.27
C PHE A 45 31.99 -39.18 -57.83
N THR A 46 32.09 -38.26 -58.79
CA THR A 46 33.40 -37.77 -59.24
C THR A 46 34.08 -36.99 -58.11
N PRO A 47 35.42 -36.91 -58.07
CA PRO A 47 36.14 -36.18 -57.03
C PRO A 47 35.76 -34.69 -56.97
N GLU A 48 35.45 -34.07 -58.12
CA GLU A 48 34.88 -32.73 -58.22
C GLU A 48 33.53 -32.62 -57.51
N GLN A 49 32.58 -33.50 -57.85
CA GLN A 49 31.25 -33.51 -57.21
C GLN A 49 31.33 -33.80 -55.71
N ALA A 50 32.22 -34.70 -55.29
CA ALA A 50 32.45 -35.04 -53.90
C ALA A 50 32.96 -33.82 -53.10
N ARG A 51 33.86 -33.01 -53.67
CA ARG A 51 34.34 -31.77 -53.04
C ARG A 51 33.24 -30.73 -52.91
N VAL A 52 32.48 -30.49 -53.98
CA VAL A 52 31.36 -29.53 -53.97
C VAL A 52 30.31 -29.92 -52.92
N LEU A 53 29.92 -31.20 -52.88
CA LEU A 53 28.97 -31.71 -51.89
C LEU A 53 29.51 -31.57 -50.46
N THR A 54 30.79 -31.84 -50.26
CA THR A 54 31.43 -31.70 -48.94
C THR A 54 31.46 -30.24 -48.49
N GLU A 55 31.74 -29.31 -49.40
CA GLU A 55 31.75 -27.88 -49.09
C GLU A 55 30.35 -27.34 -48.76
N MET A 56 29.33 -27.75 -49.51
CA MET A 56 27.93 -27.41 -49.18
C MET A 56 27.51 -27.99 -47.82
N PHE A 57 27.93 -29.22 -47.50
CA PHE A 57 27.66 -29.81 -46.19
C PHE A 57 28.37 -29.05 -45.07
N ARG A 58 29.61 -28.64 -45.28
CA ARG A 58 30.38 -27.82 -44.33
C ARG A 58 29.69 -26.49 -44.07
N GLU A 59 29.26 -25.80 -45.13
CA GLU A 59 28.60 -24.51 -45.03
C GLU A 59 27.24 -24.60 -44.33
N THR A 60 26.42 -25.60 -44.67
CA THR A 60 25.10 -25.79 -44.04
C THR A 60 25.21 -26.15 -42.56
N LEU A 61 26.20 -26.98 -42.17
CA LEU A 61 26.48 -27.27 -40.77
C LEU A 61 26.96 -26.02 -40.01
N ALA A 62 27.89 -25.26 -40.58
CA ALA A 62 28.39 -24.01 -39.97
C ALA A 62 27.28 -22.97 -39.80
N ARG A 63 26.39 -22.80 -40.79
CA ARG A 63 25.23 -21.91 -40.69
C ARG A 63 24.26 -22.35 -39.60
N ARG A 64 23.97 -23.65 -39.51
CA ARG A 64 23.07 -24.20 -38.49
C ARG A 64 23.65 -24.06 -37.08
N GLU A 65 24.94 -24.30 -36.93
CA GLU A 65 25.66 -24.14 -35.67
C GLU A 65 25.64 -22.67 -35.21
N LYS A 66 25.92 -21.73 -36.12
CA LYS A 66 25.80 -20.29 -35.84
C LYS A 66 24.39 -19.90 -35.39
N GLN A 67 23.35 -20.36 -36.08
CA GLN A 67 21.96 -20.10 -35.69
C GLN A 67 21.60 -20.69 -34.32
N ASN A 68 22.10 -21.88 -34.00
CA ASN A 68 21.90 -22.49 -32.69
C ASN A 68 22.57 -21.67 -31.59
N TYR A 69 23.78 -21.16 -31.81
CA TYR A 69 24.47 -20.27 -30.86
C TYR A 69 23.71 -18.96 -30.66
N GLU A 70 23.22 -18.33 -31.73
CA GLU A 70 22.42 -17.10 -31.64
C GLU A 70 21.10 -17.31 -30.88
N GLN A 71 20.41 -18.44 -31.12
CA GLN A 71 19.20 -18.80 -30.38
C GLN A 71 19.47 -19.11 -28.91
N LEU A 72 20.59 -19.78 -28.59
CA LEU A 72 21.01 -20.06 -27.22
C LEU A 72 21.37 -18.79 -26.47
N ALA A 73 22.10 -17.86 -27.11
CA ALA A 73 22.40 -16.55 -26.57
C ALA A 73 21.11 -15.77 -26.26
N SER A 74 20.19 -15.69 -27.23
CA SER A 74 18.90 -15.01 -27.03
C SER A 74 18.05 -15.63 -25.92
N LYS A 75 18.05 -16.95 -25.77
CA LYS A 75 17.37 -17.63 -24.65
C LYS A 75 18.04 -17.32 -23.31
N GLY A 76 19.38 -17.23 -23.29
CA GLY A 76 20.14 -16.81 -22.12
C GLY A 76 19.75 -15.40 -21.68
N ASP A 77 19.75 -14.46 -22.63
CA ASP A 77 19.38 -13.06 -22.39
C ASP A 77 17.93 -12.95 -21.91
N TYR A 78 17.00 -13.68 -22.53
CA TYR A 78 15.60 -13.73 -22.09
C TYR A 78 15.46 -14.26 -20.65
N MET A 79 16.20 -15.32 -20.30
CA MET A 79 16.19 -15.86 -18.94
C MET A 79 16.77 -14.87 -17.94
N GLN A 80 17.84 -14.17 -18.30
CA GLN A 80 18.43 -13.13 -17.46
C GLN A 80 17.43 -12.00 -17.19
N VAL A 81 16.84 -11.42 -18.23
CA VAL A 81 15.82 -10.36 -18.10
C VAL A 81 14.65 -10.83 -17.24
N LYS A 82 14.18 -12.07 -17.45
CA LYS A 82 13.10 -12.65 -16.64
C LYS A 82 13.48 -12.78 -15.16
N THR A 83 14.73 -13.13 -14.86
CA THR A 83 15.21 -13.21 -13.47
C THR A 83 15.34 -11.85 -12.82
N GLU A 84 15.87 -10.85 -13.54
CA GLU A 84 15.96 -9.48 -13.07
C GLU A 84 14.58 -8.91 -12.73
N LEU A 85 13.60 -9.13 -13.62
CA LEU A 85 12.23 -8.68 -13.45
C LEU A 85 11.56 -9.30 -12.22
N ARG A 86 11.80 -10.60 -11.97
CA ARG A 86 11.27 -11.29 -10.79
C ARG A 86 11.92 -10.83 -9.49
N ILE A 87 13.20 -10.47 -9.51
CA ILE A 87 13.90 -9.92 -8.34
C ILE A 87 13.34 -8.54 -8.02
N LEU A 88 13.15 -7.69 -9.04
CA LEU A 88 12.54 -6.37 -8.91
C LEU A 88 11.13 -6.47 -8.30
N GLU A 89 10.27 -7.32 -8.85
CA GLU A 89 8.90 -7.53 -8.35
C GLU A 89 8.88 -7.95 -6.87
N LYS A 90 9.78 -8.87 -6.48
CA LYS A 90 9.89 -9.32 -5.09
C LYS A 90 10.40 -8.20 -4.18
N SER A 91 11.36 -7.40 -4.65
CA SER A 91 11.90 -6.26 -3.91
C SER A 91 10.81 -5.21 -3.67
N ASP A 92 10.03 -4.88 -4.70
CA ASP A 92 8.95 -3.91 -4.63
C ASP A 92 7.87 -4.36 -3.65
N PHE A 93 7.52 -5.66 -3.66
CA PHE A 93 6.57 -6.21 -2.68
C PHE A 93 7.08 -6.06 -1.23
N HIS A 94 8.36 -6.33 -0.99
CA HIS A 94 8.95 -6.17 0.35
C HIS A 94 8.96 -4.71 0.79
N LEU A 95 9.29 -3.79 -0.11
CA LEU A 95 9.29 -2.36 0.18
C LEU A 95 7.88 -1.88 0.50
N LEU A 96 6.89 -2.25 -0.32
CA LEU A 96 5.48 -1.91 -0.08
C LEU A 96 4.96 -2.48 1.25
N SER A 97 5.37 -3.70 1.60
CA SER A 97 4.99 -4.34 2.86
C SER A 97 5.60 -3.60 4.06
N SER A 98 6.86 -3.20 3.96
CA SER A 98 7.55 -2.43 5.01
C SER A 98 6.94 -1.04 5.17
N ASP A 99 6.58 -0.38 4.07
CA ASP A 99 5.92 0.93 4.09
C ASP A 99 4.54 0.85 4.73
N LEU A 100 3.80 -0.24 4.47
CA LEU A 100 2.50 -0.49 5.09
C LEU A 100 2.64 -0.69 6.61
N GLU A 101 3.59 -1.50 7.06
CA GLU A 101 3.86 -1.72 8.48
C GLU A 101 4.28 -0.41 9.19
N HIS A 102 5.13 0.39 8.54
CA HIS A 102 5.48 1.72 9.05
C HIS A 102 4.28 2.67 9.13
N LEU A 103 3.41 2.64 8.13
CA LEU A 103 2.19 3.45 8.12
C LEU A 103 1.23 3.02 9.24
N GLU A 104 1.03 1.71 9.42
CA GLU A 104 0.18 1.12 10.46
C GLU A 104 0.67 1.54 11.85
N THR A 105 1.95 1.37 12.14
CA THR A 105 2.51 1.78 13.45
C THR A 105 2.40 3.28 13.69
N ASN A 106 2.50 4.11 12.65
CA ASN A 106 2.31 5.57 12.79
C ASN A 106 0.83 5.92 13.03
N VAL A 107 -0.09 5.22 12.38
CA VAL A 107 -1.54 5.37 12.62
C VAL A 107 -1.87 4.96 14.06
N GLU A 108 -1.37 3.83 14.54
CA GLU A 108 -1.57 3.38 15.92
C GLU A 108 -1.01 4.39 16.93
N LYS A 109 0.20 4.90 16.71
CA LYS A 109 0.80 5.94 17.56
C LYS A 109 -0.03 7.22 17.57
N ASN A 110 -0.53 7.65 16.41
CA ASN A 110 -1.36 8.84 16.30
C ASN A 110 -2.70 8.65 17.02
N ILE A 111 -3.34 7.49 16.87
CA ILE A 111 -4.57 7.14 17.58
C ILE A 111 -4.33 7.14 19.10
N ALA A 112 -3.27 6.47 19.56
CA ALA A 112 -2.91 6.45 20.97
C ALA A 112 -2.61 7.87 21.50
N GLY A 113 -1.88 8.67 20.73
CA GLY A 113 -1.60 10.07 21.05
C GLY A 113 -2.89 10.88 21.22
N VAL A 114 -3.79 10.82 20.23
CA VAL A 114 -5.09 11.50 20.27
C VAL A 114 -5.90 11.08 21.49
N HIS A 115 -5.98 9.78 21.81
CA HIS A 115 -6.68 9.30 23.00
C HIS A 115 -6.11 9.90 24.30
N THR A 116 -4.79 9.92 24.45
CA THR A 116 -4.15 10.49 25.65
C THR A 116 -4.35 12.00 25.76
N GLU A 117 -4.35 12.71 24.64
CA GLU A 117 -4.65 14.14 24.62
C GLU A 117 -6.11 14.41 24.96
N LEU A 118 -7.03 13.58 24.47
CA LEU A 118 -8.47 13.65 24.78
C LEU A 118 -8.73 13.46 26.28
N GLU A 119 -8.14 12.41 26.89
CA GLU A 119 -8.25 12.18 28.34
C GLU A 119 -7.66 13.33 29.17
N ARG A 120 -6.57 13.94 28.68
CA ARG A 120 -5.95 15.09 29.35
C ARG A 120 -6.82 16.34 29.25
N ILE A 121 -7.45 16.57 28.11
CA ILE A 121 -8.37 17.69 27.89
C ILE A 121 -9.63 17.49 28.74
N GLU A 122 -10.21 16.29 28.75
CA GLU A 122 -11.39 15.95 29.55
C GLU A 122 -11.15 16.22 31.04
N ASN A 123 -10.02 15.75 31.59
CA ASN A 123 -9.67 15.99 32.98
C ASN A 123 -9.49 17.48 33.32
N ARG A 124 -8.98 18.29 32.39
CA ARG A 124 -8.87 19.75 32.58
C ARG A 124 -10.25 20.41 32.57
N VAL A 125 -11.10 20.03 31.62
CA VAL A 125 -12.47 20.56 31.51
C VAL A 125 -13.27 20.22 32.77
N ILE A 126 -13.23 18.97 33.22
CA ILE A 126 -13.90 18.54 34.47
C ILE A 126 -13.43 19.40 35.65
N LYS A 127 -12.12 19.63 35.81
CA LYS A 127 -11.58 20.48 36.88
C LYS A 127 -12.09 21.92 36.82
N TYR A 128 -12.14 22.52 35.62
CA TYR A 128 -12.66 23.88 35.47
C TYR A 128 -14.16 23.96 35.75
N VAL A 129 -14.94 22.98 35.27
CA VAL A 129 -16.38 22.92 35.51
C VAL A 129 -16.68 22.76 37.00
N LEU A 130 -16.05 21.81 37.69
CA LEU A 130 -16.22 21.66 39.14
C LEU A 130 -15.77 22.91 39.92
N GLY A 131 -14.63 23.49 39.55
CA GLY A 131 -14.13 24.72 40.18
C GLY A 131 -15.08 25.90 40.02
N SER A 132 -15.62 26.09 38.82
CA SER A 132 -16.61 27.14 38.54
C SER A 132 -17.93 26.91 39.29
N ALA A 133 -18.44 25.68 39.33
CA ALA A 133 -19.66 25.33 40.05
C ALA A 133 -19.51 25.56 41.56
N PHE A 134 -18.36 25.18 42.14
CA PHE A 134 -18.05 25.45 43.54
C PHE A 134 -17.91 26.95 43.82
N PHE A 135 -17.25 27.69 42.94
CA PHE A 135 -17.12 29.13 43.07
C PHE A 135 -18.49 29.82 43.03
N LEU A 136 -19.34 29.47 42.07
CA LEU A 136 -20.68 30.03 41.94
C LEU A 136 -21.58 29.68 43.13
N SER A 137 -21.46 28.47 43.69
CA SER A 137 -22.24 28.11 44.87
C SER A 137 -21.81 28.91 46.09
N VAL A 138 -20.50 28.99 46.38
CA VAL A 138 -19.97 29.76 47.51
C VAL A 138 -20.28 31.24 47.36
N PHE A 139 -20.08 31.80 46.16
CA PHE A 139 -20.38 33.19 45.88
C PHE A 139 -21.88 33.48 45.99
N GLY A 140 -22.72 32.59 45.45
CA GLY A 140 -24.18 32.67 45.56
C GLY A 140 -24.67 32.63 47.01
N TYR A 141 -24.16 31.70 47.83
CA TYR A 141 -24.49 31.64 49.26
C TYR A 141 -24.04 32.88 50.01
N SER A 142 -22.84 33.39 49.70
CA SER A 142 -22.33 34.62 50.30
C SER A 142 -23.23 35.80 49.96
N LEU A 143 -23.61 35.94 48.69
CA LEU A 143 -24.48 37.03 48.24
C LEU A 143 -25.89 36.93 48.84
N TRP A 144 -26.46 35.73 48.90
CA TRP A 144 -27.75 35.47 49.54
C TRP A 144 -27.71 35.78 51.05
N PHE A 145 -26.63 35.43 51.75
CA PHE A 145 -26.42 35.75 53.16
C PHE A 145 -26.33 37.27 53.38
N PHE A 146 -25.55 37.98 52.56
CA PHE A 146 -25.44 39.43 52.65
C PHE A 146 -26.77 40.15 52.40
N VAL A 147 -27.55 39.70 51.41
CA VAL A 147 -28.88 40.27 51.13
C VAL A 147 -29.83 40.06 52.31
N ASN A 148 -29.98 38.83 52.81
CA ASN A 148 -30.88 38.57 53.95
C ASN A 148 -30.40 39.24 55.25
N HIS A 149 -29.08 39.34 55.47
CA HIS A 149 -28.56 40.00 56.66
C HIS A 149 -28.68 41.53 56.58
N ALA A 150 -28.59 42.13 55.39
CA ALA A 150 -28.87 43.54 55.19
C ALA A 150 -30.34 43.88 55.46
N ASP A 151 -31.27 43.01 55.04
CA ASP A 151 -32.70 43.16 55.37
C ASP A 151 -32.96 43.08 56.88
N PHE A 152 -32.20 42.24 57.62
CA PHE A 152 -32.30 42.14 59.08
C PHE A 152 -31.82 43.40 59.82
N GLN A 153 -30.77 44.06 59.31
CA GLN A 153 -30.25 45.32 59.89
C GLN A 153 -31.17 46.52 59.60
N LEU A 154 -31.92 46.50 58.48
CA LEU A 154 -32.92 47.53 58.18
C LEU A 154 -34.19 47.39 59.02
N LEU A 155 -34.52 46.19 59.51
CA LEU A 155 -35.70 45.94 60.34
C LEU A 155 -35.49 46.20 61.84
N SER A 156 -34.25 46.41 62.31
CA SER A 156 -33.92 46.64 63.72
C SER A 156 -33.83 48.12 64.12
N ILE A 157 -34.03 49.05 63.17
CA ILE A 157 -34.05 50.50 63.44
C ILE A 157 -35.48 51.03 63.24
N THR A 158 -36.40 50.65 64.13
CA THR A 158 -37.59 51.46 64.44
C THR A 158 -37.43 51.96 65.87
N PRO A 159 -37.23 53.28 66.10
CA PRO A 159 -37.19 53.80 67.46
C PRO A 159 -38.62 53.86 68.01
N GLU A 160 -38.92 52.99 68.97
CA GLU A 160 -39.83 53.35 70.06
C GLU A 160 -39.08 54.32 70.97
N ASP A 161 -39.57 55.56 71.09
CA ASP A 161 -39.53 56.24 72.38
C ASP A 161 -40.67 57.26 72.46
N GLY A 162 -41.47 57.13 73.52
CA GLY A 162 -42.59 58.03 73.81
C GLY A 162 -42.15 59.23 74.64
N SER A 163 -42.94 60.31 74.60
CA SER A 163 -43.58 60.92 75.79
C SER A 163 -44.05 62.36 75.53
N ASP A 164 -45.33 62.55 75.90
CA ASP A 164 -45.93 63.70 76.57
C ASP A 164 -46.12 65.07 75.86
N GLY A 165 -47.37 65.56 75.87
CA GLY A 165 -47.63 66.98 75.61
C GLY A 165 -49.06 67.39 75.26
N PHE A 166 -50.01 67.13 76.14
CA PHE A 166 -51.35 67.74 76.29
C PHE A 166 -51.53 69.17 75.70
N TYR A 167 -52.45 69.38 74.75
CA TYR A 167 -53.31 70.58 74.66
C TYR A 167 -54.69 70.28 74.03
N ARG A 168 -55.72 70.39 74.89
CA ARG A 168 -57.10 70.87 74.66
C ARG A 168 -57.67 71.02 73.22
N MET A 169 -58.74 70.25 72.99
CA MET A 169 -59.96 70.48 72.16
C MET A 169 -60.47 71.94 72.14
N PRO A 170 -61.27 72.40 71.13
CA PRO A 170 -62.51 71.71 70.70
C PRO A 170 -62.91 71.77 69.20
N SER A 171 -63.87 70.90 68.84
CA SER A 171 -64.79 71.00 67.69
C SER A 171 -65.67 72.28 67.81
N PRO A 172 -66.50 72.74 66.82
CA PRO A 172 -67.35 71.92 65.92
C PRO A 172 -67.64 72.50 64.50
N GLN A 173 -68.48 71.76 63.77
CA GLN A 173 -69.28 72.10 62.57
C GLN A 173 -68.60 71.86 61.21
N ALA A 174 -69.26 71.44 60.13
CA ALA A 174 -70.51 70.73 59.82
C ALA A 174 -70.61 70.77 58.27
N PHE A 175 -70.88 69.65 57.59
CA PHE A 175 -71.59 69.48 56.30
C PHE A 175 -71.23 68.07 55.77
N GLU A 176 -72.06 67.04 55.94
CA GLU A 176 -73.17 66.65 55.04
C GLU A 176 -72.88 66.90 53.54
N VAL A 177 -72.79 65.83 52.74
CA VAL A 177 -73.81 65.42 51.75
C VAL A 177 -73.33 64.16 51.00
N PHE A 178 -74.32 63.28 50.81
CA PHE A 178 -74.42 62.01 50.09
C PHE A 178 -73.89 61.94 48.64
N ASP A 179 -73.50 60.74 48.21
CA ASP A 179 -74.14 59.85 47.19
C ASP A 179 -73.12 58.75 46.86
N GLU A 180 -73.31 57.43 47.06
CA GLU A 180 -74.37 56.48 46.64
C GLU A 180 -74.69 56.45 45.14
N ASN A 181 -74.65 55.24 44.58
CA ASN A 181 -74.95 54.79 43.21
C ASN A 181 -73.76 54.87 42.22
N GLU A 182 -73.40 53.82 41.48
CA GLU A 182 -74.07 52.55 41.13
C GLU A 182 -73.00 51.54 40.65
#